data_AF-A0A126YXA7-F1
#
_entry.id   AF-A0A126YXA7-F1
#
_cell.length_a   1.000
_cell.length_b   1.000
_cell.length_c   1.000
_cell.angle_alpha   90.00
_cell.angle_beta   90.00
_cell.angle_gamma   90.00
#
_symmetry.space_group_name_H-M   'P 1'
#
loop_
_entity.id
_entity.type
_entity.pdbx_description
1 polymer ?
#
loop_
_entity_poly.entity_id
_entity_poly.type
_entity_poly.pdbx_seq_one_letter_code
_entity_poly.pdbx_strand_id
1 'polypeptide(L)'
;MPDPFVTYAPRNSDNLCYRHPDRQSFVLCQRCGRTICPQCQTPAAVGVHCPECVREARGSMPRVRTRPQVVTRMNSLATSGGPIVSYALIGLLLIGFIAGLVPGVANELAFFEPLTILQPWRLFTGMFVYAGFGSIIQLLFNGYMLVLFGGMIERQLGSVRYAGLYLLGGLGGEVAVGLFSPGTALVGGSVAVFGLFGAFYMIQRHLGQRAVQILVIVALNIVIGLYLHTPWQAYIGAVLIGGLTAYIYMKLQNRQQQVQRTVLATGLAVVLIAVALVRSAQLLGML
;
A
#
# COMPACT_ATOMS: atom_id res chain seq x y z
N MET A 1 -37.61 -69.18 -30.01
CA MET A 1 -36.57 -70.05 -29.40
C MET A 1 -35.56 -69.14 -28.71
N PRO A 2 -35.36 -69.23 -27.38
CA PRO A 2 -34.30 -68.48 -26.69
C PRO A 2 -32.93 -69.15 -26.87
N ASP A 3 -31.86 -68.35 -26.93
CA ASP A 3 -30.48 -68.81 -27.13
C ASP A 3 -29.98 -69.74 -26.02
N PRO A 4 -29.35 -70.89 -26.35
CA PRO A 4 -28.95 -71.90 -25.37
C PRO A 4 -27.68 -71.58 -24.56
N PHE A 5 -27.05 -70.40 -24.75
CA PHE A 5 -25.76 -70.05 -24.12
C PHE A 5 -25.79 -68.85 -23.16
N VAL A 6 -26.94 -68.21 -22.95
CA VAL A 6 -27.02 -67.09 -21.99
C VAL A 6 -27.36 -67.65 -20.61
N THR A 7 -26.33 -67.94 -19.83
CA THR A 7 -26.46 -68.17 -18.38
C THR A 7 -26.86 -66.86 -17.72
N TYR A 8 -28.16 -66.67 -17.46
CA TYR A 8 -28.62 -65.58 -16.61
C TYR A 8 -28.11 -65.83 -15.18
N ALA A 9 -27.20 -64.97 -14.71
CA ALA A 9 -26.83 -64.93 -13.30
C ALA A 9 -28.10 -64.80 -12.44
N PRO A 10 -28.18 -65.49 -11.28
CA PRO A 10 -29.35 -65.43 -10.41
C PRO A 10 -29.68 -63.97 -10.08
N ARG A 11 -30.96 -63.60 -10.18
CA ARG A 11 -31.43 -62.25 -9.83
C ARG A 11 -31.32 -62.08 -8.31
N ASN A 12 -30.16 -61.61 -7.86
CA ASN A 12 -29.95 -61.13 -6.51
C ASN A 12 -30.21 -59.61 -6.49
N SER A 13 -30.79 -59.08 -5.40
CA SER A 13 -31.00 -57.64 -5.21
C SER A 13 -29.69 -56.85 -5.36
N ASP A 14 -28.56 -57.51 -5.13
CA ASP A 14 -27.22 -56.95 -5.18
C ASP A 14 -26.68 -56.72 -6.59
N ASN A 15 -27.35 -57.23 -7.64
CA ASN A 15 -26.92 -57.10 -9.04
C ASN A 15 -27.85 -56.22 -9.89
N LEU A 16 -28.82 -55.54 -9.26
CA LEU A 16 -29.79 -54.68 -9.92
C LEU A 16 -29.49 -53.22 -9.61
N CYS A 17 -29.75 -52.33 -10.56
CA CYS A 17 -29.61 -50.90 -10.29
C CYS A 17 -30.61 -50.47 -9.22
N TYR A 18 -30.14 -49.77 -8.17
CA TYR A 18 -31.00 -49.30 -7.07
C TYR A 18 -32.17 -48.41 -7.54
N ARG A 19 -32.08 -47.81 -8.75
CA ARG A 19 -33.12 -46.98 -9.38
C ARG A 19 -33.93 -47.69 -10.45
N HIS A 20 -33.38 -48.74 -11.07
CA HIS A 20 -34.01 -49.47 -12.16
C HIS A 20 -33.95 -50.97 -11.85
N PRO A 21 -34.98 -51.51 -11.15
CA PRO A 21 -35.02 -52.90 -10.72
C PRO A 21 -34.99 -53.91 -11.87
N ASP A 22 -35.34 -53.48 -13.09
CA ASP A 22 -35.37 -54.34 -14.28
C ASP A 22 -34.02 -54.45 -14.99
N ARG A 23 -32.97 -53.77 -14.49
CA ARG A 23 -31.67 -53.68 -15.15
C ARG A 23 -30.55 -54.21 -14.29
N GLN A 24 -29.87 -55.23 -14.80
CA GLN A 24 -28.67 -55.77 -14.18
C GLN A 24 -27.48 -54.83 -14.37
N SER A 25 -26.71 -54.65 -13.30
CA SER A 25 -25.46 -53.89 -13.34
C SER A 25 -24.53 -54.29 -12.21
N PHE A 26 -23.24 -54.40 -12.53
CA PHE A 26 -22.16 -54.77 -11.60
C PHE A 26 -21.28 -53.57 -11.21
N VAL A 27 -21.68 -52.36 -11.62
CA VAL A 27 -20.92 -51.15 -11.34
C VAL A 27 -21.39 -50.57 -10.00
N LEU A 28 -20.46 -50.41 -9.07
CA LEU A 28 -20.72 -49.92 -7.72
C LEU A 28 -20.32 -48.45 -7.60
N CYS A 29 -21.18 -47.65 -6.96
CA CYS A 29 -20.83 -46.28 -6.60
C CYS A 29 -19.66 -46.28 -5.60
N GLN A 30 -18.56 -45.60 -5.94
CA GLN A 30 -17.36 -45.52 -5.09
C GLN A 30 -17.57 -44.83 -3.73
N ARG A 31 -18.69 -44.12 -3.56
CA ARG A 31 -18.98 -43.35 -2.33
C ARG A 31 -19.92 -44.07 -1.38
N CYS A 32 -20.92 -44.80 -1.89
CA CYS A 32 -21.96 -45.43 -1.07
C CYS A 32 -22.11 -46.95 -1.31
N GLY A 33 -21.36 -47.53 -2.24
CA GLY A 33 -21.37 -48.97 -2.53
C GLY A 33 -22.63 -49.50 -3.23
N ARG A 34 -23.59 -48.64 -3.62
CA ARG A 34 -24.80 -49.09 -4.33
C ARG A 34 -24.52 -49.42 -5.80
N THR A 35 -25.19 -50.43 -6.32
CA THR A 35 -25.17 -50.82 -7.75
C THR A 35 -25.92 -49.81 -8.62
N ILE A 36 -25.28 -49.38 -9.72
CA ILE A 36 -25.78 -48.34 -10.62
C ILE A 36 -25.65 -48.74 -12.08
N CYS A 37 -26.74 -48.66 -12.85
CA CYS A 37 -26.68 -48.92 -14.29
C CYS A 37 -25.90 -47.83 -15.05
N PRO A 38 -25.38 -48.11 -16.26
CA PRO A 38 -24.63 -47.16 -17.07
C PRO A 38 -25.35 -45.85 -17.43
N GLN A 39 -26.69 -45.83 -17.36
CA GLN A 39 -27.49 -44.62 -17.59
C GLN A 39 -27.64 -43.75 -16.34
N CYS A 40 -27.42 -44.30 -15.14
CA CYS A 40 -27.52 -43.58 -13.88
C CYS A 40 -26.15 -43.18 -13.31
N GLN A 41 -25.05 -43.67 -13.89
CA GLN A 41 -23.72 -43.34 -13.41
C GLN A 41 -23.34 -41.91 -13.80
N THR A 42 -22.69 -41.22 -12.87
CA THR A 42 -22.07 -39.92 -13.12
C THR A 42 -20.56 -40.13 -13.11
N PRO A 43 -19.83 -39.86 -14.23
CA PRO A 43 -18.39 -40.03 -14.27
C PRO A 43 -17.72 -39.08 -13.27
N ALA A 44 -16.75 -39.59 -12.52
CA ALA A 44 -15.96 -38.84 -11.57
C ALA A 44 -14.46 -38.97 -11.89
N ALA A 45 -13.62 -38.15 -11.25
CA ALA A 45 -12.17 -38.21 -11.42
C ALA A 45 -11.58 -39.60 -11.07
N VAL A 46 -12.23 -40.31 -10.13
CA VAL A 46 -11.91 -41.69 -9.78
C VAL A 46 -13.21 -42.49 -9.74
N GLY A 47 -13.43 -43.33 -10.76
CA GLY A 47 -14.59 -44.21 -10.86
C GLY A 47 -15.90 -43.47 -11.13
N VAL A 48 -16.98 -43.96 -10.53
CA VAL A 48 -18.34 -43.46 -10.79
C VAL A 48 -19.12 -43.21 -9.51
N HIS A 49 -20.02 -42.23 -9.58
CA HIS A 49 -20.87 -41.83 -8.46
C HIS A 49 -22.35 -41.89 -8.82
N CYS A 50 -23.19 -42.25 -7.85
CA CYS A 50 -24.65 -42.23 -8.01
C CYS A 50 -25.20 -40.79 -7.94
N PRO A 51 -26.37 -40.52 -8.52
CA PRO A 51 -26.99 -39.19 -8.55
C PRO A 51 -27.30 -38.58 -7.18
N GLU A 52 -27.52 -39.39 -6.13
CA GLU A 52 -27.74 -38.91 -4.77
C GLU A 52 -26.44 -38.42 -4.14
N CYS A 53 -25.37 -39.22 -4.23
CA CYS A 53 -24.03 -38.86 -3.78
C CYS A 53 -23.53 -37.57 -4.45
N VAL A 54 -23.86 -37.36 -5.72
CA VAL A 54 -23.53 -36.11 -6.45
C VAL A 54 -24.40 -34.95 -5.99
N ARG A 55 -25.70 -35.16 -5.74
CA ARG A 55 -26.59 -34.12 -5.20
C ARG A 55 -26.17 -33.67 -3.81
N GLU A 56 -25.81 -34.60 -2.95
CA GLU A 56 -25.30 -34.32 -1.61
C GLU A 56 -23.98 -33.56 -1.67
N ALA A 57 -23.04 -33.96 -2.56
CA ALA A 57 -21.80 -33.21 -2.80
C ALA A 57 -22.06 -31.77 -3.25
N ARG A 58 -23.03 -31.55 -4.15
CA ARG A 58 -23.43 -30.22 -4.63
C ARG A 58 -24.09 -29.39 -3.52
N GLY A 59 -24.83 -30.02 -2.61
CA GLY A 59 -25.44 -29.35 -1.45
C GLY A 59 -24.42 -28.92 -0.40
N SER A 60 -23.32 -29.66 -0.24
CA SER A 60 -22.24 -29.35 0.70
C SER A 60 -21.19 -28.36 0.18
N MET A 61 -21.23 -27.99 -1.11
CA MET A 61 -20.28 -27.01 -1.65
C MET A 61 -20.63 -25.60 -1.15
N PRO A 62 -19.67 -24.86 -0.57
CA PRO A 62 -19.88 -23.46 -0.20
C PRO A 62 -20.32 -22.66 -1.43
N ARG A 63 -21.52 -22.06 -1.39
CA ARG A 63 -21.95 -21.12 -2.43
C ARG A 63 -21.06 -19.88 -2.35
N VAL A 64 -20.08 -19.80 -3.24
CA VAL A 64 -19.27 -18.59 -3.42
C VAL A 64 -20.20 -17.50 -3.95
N ARG A 65 -20.70 -16.64 -3.06
CA ARG A 65 -21.40 -15.41 -3.44
C ARG A 65 -20.40 -14.51 -4.16
N THR A 66 -20.52 -14.38 -5.47
CA THR A 66 -19.81 -13.39 -6.29
C THR A 66 -20.34 -11.99 -5.97
N ARG A 67 -19.92 -11.43 -4.84
CA ARG A 67 -20.05 -9.98 -4.61
C ARG A 67 -19.07 -9.23 -5.51
N PRO A 68 -19.42 -8.04 -6.04
CA PRO A 68 -18.51 -7.24 -6.84
C PRO A 68 -17.21 -6.98 -6.08
N GLN A 69 -16.07 -7.34 -6.67
CA GLN A 69 -14.76 -7.31 -6.01
C GLN A 69 -14.37 -5.93 -5.48
N VAL A 70 -14.91 -4.86 -6.09
CA VAL A 70 -14.68 -3.47 -5.69
C VAL A 70 -15.26 -3.17 -4.29
N VAL A 71 -16.50 -3.60 -4.03
CA VAL A 71 -17.20 -3.33 -2.76
C VAL A 71 -16.57 -4.15 -1.61
N THR A 72 -16.12 -5.37 -1.90
CA THR A 72 -15.47 -6.23 -0.92
C THR A 72 -14.09 -5.69 -0.51
N ARG A 73 -13.31 -5.10 -1.43
CA ARG A 73 -12.02 -4.46 -1.12
C ARG A 73 -12.17 -3.19 -0.29
N MET A 74 -13.14 -2.34 -0.58
CA MET A 74 -13.34 -1.11 0.20
C MET A 74 -13.71 -1.43 1.65
N ASN A 75 -14.62 -2.38 1.86
CA ASN A 75 -14.99 -2.80 3.21
C ASN A 75 -13.87 -3.59 3.90
N SER A 76 -13.07 -4.40 3.20
CA SER A 76 -11.90 -5.03 3.81
C SER A 76 -10.82 -4.01 4.18
N LEU A 77 -10.60 -2.96 3.40
CA LEU A 77 -9.66 -1.88 3.75
C LEU A 77 -10.08 -1.10 4.98
N ALA A 78 -11.39 -0.90 5.18
CA ALA A 78 -11.94 -0.24 6.37
C ALA A 78 -11.94 -1.12 7.63
N THR A 79 -12.09 -2.45 7.47
CA THR A 79 -12.25 -3.38 8.60
C THR A 79 -10.99 -4.20 8.93
N SER A 80 -10.00 -4.24 8.04
CA SER A 80 -8.71 -4.92 8.24
C SER A 80 -7.53 -4.04 7.80
N GLY A 81 -7.08 -3.14 8.68
CA GLY A 81 -5.74 -2.54 8.64
C GLY A 81 -5.24 -2.04 7.27
N GLY A 82 -6.12 -1.46 6.45
CA GLY A 82 -5.71 -0.83 5.18
C GLY A 82 -4.76 0.34 5.42
N PRO A 83 -4.04 0.81 4.38
CA PRO A 83 -3.14 1.97 4.51
C PRO A 83 -3.95 3.28 4.57
N ILE A 84 -4.65 3.48 5.69
CA ILE A 84 -5.59 4.58 5.93
C ILE A 84 -4.89 5.92 5.80
N VAL A 85 -3.67 6.04 6.36
CA VAL A 85 -2.92 7.30 6.32
C VAL A 85 -2.41 7.58 4.92
N SER A 86 -2.01 6.56 4.16
CA SER A 86 -1.61 6.75 2.76
C SER A 86 -2.76 7.34 1.93
N TYR A 87 -3.97 6.83 2.10
CA TYR A 87 -5.16 7.40 1.45
C TYR A 87 -5.53 8.79 1.98
N ALA A 88 -5.38 9.03 3.28
CA ALA A 88 -5.59 10.35 3.87
C ALA A 88 -4.61 11.39 3.31
N LEU A 89 -3.32 11.03 3.17
CA LEU A 89 -2.30 11.87 2.54
C LEU A 89 -2.63 12.16 1.08
N ILE A 90 -3.06 11.15 0.30
CA ILE A 90 -3.52 11.36 -1.08
C ILE A 90 -4.71 12.34 -1.10
N GLY A 91 -5.67 12.19 -0.19
CA GLY A 91 -6.78 13.11 -0.03
C GLY A 91 -6.32 14.54 0.27
N LEU A 92 -5.35 14.71 1.18
CA LEU A 92 -4.76 16.02 1.49
C LEU A 92 -4.03 16.63 0.29
N LEU A 93 -3.29 15.84 -0.50
CA LEU A 93 -2.67 16.31 -1.73
C LEU A 93 -3.71 16.78 -2.76
N LEU A 94 -4.83 16.06 -2.90
CA LEU A 94 -5.93 16.47 -3.77
C LEU A 94 -6.58 17.77 -3.29
N ILE A 95 -6.82 17.91 -1.98
CA ILE A 95 -7.37 19.13 -1.38
C ILE A 95 -6.42 20.31 -1.63
N GLY A 96 -5.12 20.13 -1.39
CA GLY A 96 -4.14 21.18 -1.61
C GLY A 96 -3.95 21.54 -3.08
N PHE A 97 -4.15 20.58 -4.00
CA PHE A 97 -4.22 20.86 -5.44
C PHE A 97 -5.43 21.72 -5.79
N ILE A 98 -6.62 21.36 -5.30
CA ILE A 98 -7.85 22.13 -5.53
C ILE A 98 -7.72 23.54 -4.92
N ALA A 99 -7.20 23.66 -3.70
CA ALA A 99 -6.95 24.95 -3.05
C ALA A 99 -5.96 25.81 -3.86
N GLY A 100 -4.92 25.19 -4.42
CA GLY A 100 -3.94 25.84 -5.28
C GLY A 100 -4.47 26.32 -6.65
N LEU A 101 -5.70 25.96 -7.03
CA LEU A 101 -6.37 26.55 -8.21
C LEU A 101 -6.89 27.96 -7.96
N VAL A 102 -7.10 28.33 -6.68
CA VAL A 102 -7.51 29.68 -6.30
C VAL A 102 -6.29 30.61 -6.40
N PRO A 103 -6.39 31.73 -7.16
CA PRO A 103 -5.27 32.66 -7.30
C PRO A 103 -4.75 33.15 -5.95
N GLY A 104 -3.42 33.13 -5.77
CA GLY A 104 -2.74 33.59 -4.55
C GLY A 104 -2.61 32.53 -3.45
N VAL A 105 -3.53 31.58 -3.35
CA VAL A 105 -3.55 30.57 -2.26
C VAL A 105 -2.28 29.71 -2.27
N ALA A 106 -1.80 29.31 -3.44
CA ALA A 106 -0.54 28.55 -3.55
C ALA A 106 0.66 29.32 -2.98
N ASN A 107 0.74 30.64 -3.20
CA ASN A 107 1.85 31.46 -2.73
C ASN A 107 1.81 31.67 -1.21
N GLU A 108 0.63 31.68 -0.60
CA GLU A 108 0.47 31.82 0.86
C GLU A 108 0.81 30.54 1.63
N LEU A 109 0.57 29.39 0.99
CA LEU A 109 0.78 28.07 1.60
C LEU A 109 2.15 27.47 1.25
N ALA A 110 2.78 27.92 0.16
CA ALA A 110 4.09 27.43 -0.26
C ALA A 110 5.14 27.61 0.83
N PHE A 111 6.05 26.65 0.94
CA PHE A 111 7.22 26.80 1.78
C PHE A 111 8.09 27.92 1.21
N PHE A 112 8.49 28.87 2.06
CA PHE A 112 9.37 29.97 1.70
C PHE A 112 10.17 30.42 2.92
N GLU A 113 11.46 30.04 2.93
CA GLU A 113 12.30 30.14 4.12
C GLU A 113 12.36 31.53 4.78
N PRO A 114 12.51 32.65 4.04
CA PRO A 114 12.61 33.96 4.66
C PRO A 114 11.39 34.36 5.50
N LEU A 115 10.20 33.80 5.22
CA LEU A 115 8.97 34.11 5.96
C LEU A 115 8.62 33.06 7.02
N THR A 116 9.37 31.96 7.11
CA THR A 116 9.05 30.83 8.00
C THR A 116 8.87 31.25 9.46
N ILE A 117 9.67 32.18 9.99
CA ILE A 117 9.53 32.62 11.38
C ILE A 117 8.23 33.40 11.65
N LEU A 118 7.76 34.16 10.67
CA LEU A 118 6.51 34.92 10.76
C LEU A 118 5.29 34.05 10.44
N GLN A 119 5.48 33.07 9.57
CA GLN A 119 4.42 32.23 9.01
C GLN A 119 4.81 30.73 9.14
N PRO A 120 4.89 30.19 10.36
CA PRO A 120 5.47 28.87 10.62
C PRO A 120 4.65 27.71 10.04
N TRP A 121 3.37 27.93 9.69
CA TRP A 121 2.56 26.93 8.99
C TRP A 121 3.13 26.54 7.62
N ARG A 122 3.93 27.42 6.99
CA ARG A 122 4.58 27.17 5.69
C ARG A 122 5.49 25.95 5.69
N LEU A 123 6.03 25.57 6.86
CA LEU A 123 6.83 24.36 7.07
C LEU A 123 6.05 23.05 6.89
N PHE A 124 4.72 23.12 6.84
CA PHE A 124 3.87 21.94 6.71
C PHE A 124 2.94 22.07 5.52
N THR A 125 2.42 23.26 5.26
CA THR A 125 1.48 23.48 4.14
C THR A 125 2.15 23.37 2.78
N GLY A 126 3.45 23.68 2.69
CA GLY A 126 4.24 23.57 1.45
C GLY A 126 4.23 22.16 0.87
N MET A 127 4.19 21.14 1.74
CA MET A 127 4.12 19.73 1.36
C MET A 127 2.81 19.33 0.68
N PHE A 128 1.72 20.07 0.87
CA PHE A 128 0.40 19.67 0.40
C PHE A 128 -0.15 20.56 -0.70
N VAL A 129 0.32 21.79 -0.83
CA VAL A 129 -0.17 22.74 -1.84
C VAL A 129 0.50 22.54 -3.20
N TYR A 130 -0.22 22.82 -4.29
CA TYR A 130 0.30 22.76 -5.66
C TYR A 130 0.06 24.08 -6.40
N ALA A 131 0.92 24.40 -7.37
CA ALA A 131 0.89 25.66 -8.12
C ALA A 131 0.05 25.54 -9.40
N GLY A 132 -1.28 25.38 -9.23
CA GLY A 132 -2.23 25.35 -10.33
C GLY A 132 -2.16 24.09 -11.22
N PHE A 133 -2.78 24.16 -12.41
CA PHE A 133 -2.91 23.03 -13.32
C PHE A 133 -1.59 22.45 -13.83
N GLY A 134 -0.53 23.27 -13.91
CA GLY A 134 0.81 22.81 -14.33
C GLY A 134 1.38 21.72 -13.42
N SER A 135 0.91 21.64 -12.17
CA SER A 135 1.38 20.66 -11.19
C SER A 135 0.63 19.32 -11.21
N ILE A 136 -0.29 19.10 -12.16
CA ILE A 136 -1.11 17.87 -12.19
C ILE A 136 -0.26 16.60 -12.32
N ILE A 137 0.83 16.63 -13.09
CA ILE A 137 1.75 15.50 -13.25
C ILE A 137 2.43 15.19 -11.90
N GLN A 138 2.81 16.22 -11.14
CA GLN A 138 3.42 16.04 -9.81
C GLN A 138 2.41 15.45 -8.82
N LEU A 139 1.14 15.89 -8.86
CA LEU A 139 0.07 15.33 -8.05
C LEU A 139 -0.12 13.84 -8.35
N LEU A 140 -0.25 13.46 -9.63
CA LEU A 140 -0.42 12.07 -10.03
C LEU A 140 0.78 11.21 -9.65
N PHE A 141 1.99 11.72 -9.86
CA PHE A 141 3.22 11.03 -9.46
C PHE A 141 3.27 10.79 -7.95
N ASN A 142 3.05 11.84 -7.13
CA ASN A 142 3.08 11.71 -5.67
C ASN A 142 1.98 10.78 -5.16
N GLY A 143 0.77 10.89 -5.69
CA GLY A 143 -0.33 9.98 -5.36
C GLY A 143 0.00 8.53 -5.67
N TYR A 144 0.58 8.27 -6.85
CA TYR A 144 1.03 6.93 -7.24
C TYR A 144 2.12 6.39 -6.31
N MET A 145 3.10 7.22 -5.94
CA MET A 145 4.16 6.82 -5.00
C MET A 145 3.62 6.52 -3.59
N LEU A 146 2.62 7.28 -3.12
CA LEU A 146 1.94 6.99 -1.85
C LEU A 146 1.18 5.66 -1.89
N VAL A 147 0.56 5.31 -3.02
CA VAL A 147 -0.10 4.00 -3.17
C VAL A 147 0.93 2.87 -3.14
N LEU A 148 2.04 2.99 -3.88
CA LEU A 148 3.06 1.95 -3.98
C LEU A 148 3.87 1.79 -2.69
N PHE A 149 4.54 2.87 -2.28
CA PHE A 149 5.50 2.86 -1.18
C PHE A 149 4.82 3.18 0.15
N GLY A 150 3.91 4.16 0.17
CA GLY A 150 3.21 4.56 1.38
C GLY A 150 2.48 3.40 2.03
N GLY A 151 1.67 2.67 1.26
CA GLY A 151 0.96 1.51 1.79
C GLY A 151 1.87 0.39 2.28
N MET A 152 3.03 0.20 1.65
CA MET A 152 4.02 -0.81 2.08
C MET A 152 4.72 -0.41 3.39
N ILE A 153 5.08 0.86 3.53
CA ILE A 153 5.73 1.40 4.73
C ILE A 153 4.73 1.46 5.89
N GLU A 154 3.48 1.89 5.62
CA GLU A 154 2.41 1.99 6.62
C GLU A 154 2.08 0.63 7.24
N ARG A 155 2.01 -0.44 6.44
CA ARG A 155 1.80 -1.79 6.95
C ARG A 155 2.95 -2.29 7.83
N GLN A 156 4.19 -1.88 7.55
CA GLN A 156 5.36 -2.29 8.32
C GLN A 156 5.54 -1.49 9.61
N LEU A 157 5.35 -0.17 9.56
CA LEU A 157 5.61 0.72 10.69
C LEU A 157 4.37 1.02 11.54
N GLY A 158 3.17 0.86 10.97
CA GLY A 158 1.91 1.34 11.50
C GLY A 158 1.62 2.80 11.13
N SER A 159 0.34 3.16 11.10
CA SER A 159 -0.20 4.44 10.62
C SER A 159 0.45 5.68 11.26
N VAL A 160 0.60 5.72 12.59
CA VAL A 160 1.16 6.90 13.30
C VAL A 160 2.63 7.13 12.94
N ARG A 161 3.42 6.05 12.89
CA ARG A 161 4.85 6.14 12.57
C ARG A 161 5.06 6.51 11.11
N TYR A 162 4.22 5.97 10.23
CA TYR A 162 4.23 6.36 8.82
C TYR A 162 3.88 7.84 8.61
N ALA A 163 2.86 8.36 9.30
CA ALA A 163 2.53 9.79 9.26
C ALA A 163 3.71 10.66 9.74
N GLY A 164 4.31 10.32 10.89
CA GLY A 164 5.47 11.04 11.41
C GLY A 164 6.68 10.97 10.48
N LEU A 165 6.89 9.82 9.81
CA LEU A 165 7.96 9.65 8.83
C LEU A 165 7.76 10.50 7.58
N TYR A 166 6.53 10.59 7.07
CA TYR A 166 6.18 11.45 5.93
C TYR A 166 6.47 12.92 6.24
N LEU A 167 6.01 13.40 7.41
CA LEU A 167 6.20 14.79 7.84
C LEU A 167 7.67 15.11 8.11
N LEU A 168 8.40 14.24 8.84
CA LEU A 168 9.82 14.44 9.10
C LEU A 168 10.65 14.43 7.82
N GLY A 169 10.36 13.52 6.89
CA GLY A 169 11.00 13.49 5.58
C GLY A 169 10.76 14.78 4.79
N GLY A 170 9.52 15.27 4.75
CA GLY A 170 9.21 16.56 4.13
C GLY A 170 9.97 17.73 4.77
N LEU A 171 9.94 17.82 6.11
CA LEU A 171 10.64 18.87 6.86
C LEU A 171 12.13 18.86 6.58
N GLY A 172 12.73 17.68 6.50
CA GLY A 172 14.16 17.54 6.17
C GLY A 172 14.53 18.16 4.83
N GLY A 173 13.66 18.04 3.83
CA GLY A 173 13.89 18.66 2.53
C GLY A 173 13.63 20.16 2.53
N GLU A 174 12.58 20.63 3.19
CA GLU A 174 12.29 22.07 3.32
C GLU A 174 13.43 22.81 4.06
N VAL A 175 13.89 22.26 5.19
CA VAL A 175 15.05 22.78 5.94
C VAL A 175 16.31 22.80 5.07
N ALA A 176 16.56 21.74 4.29
CA ALA A 176 17.72 21.72 3.40
C ALA A 176 17.68 22.84 2.36
N VAL A 177 16.51 23.13 1.77
CA VAL A 177 16.39 24.28 0.87
C VAL A 177 16.57 25.60 1.61
N GLY A 178 15.97 25.76 2.79
CA GLY A 178 16.13 26.98 3.57
C GLY A 178 17.60 27.30 3.94
N LEU A 179 18.40 26.25 4.17
CA LEU A 179 19.82 26.39 4.45
C LEU A 179 20.65 26.72 3.20
N PHE A 180 20.44 26.00 2.10
CA PHE A 180 21.34 26.01 0.94
C PHE A 180 20.86 26.86 -0.24
N SER A 181 19.57 27.18 -0.32
CA SER A 181 18.98 28.02 -1.38
C SER A 181 17.85 28.87 -0.81
N PRO A 182 18.17 29.79 0.14
CA PRO A 182 17.18 30.66 0.75
C PRO A 182 16.51 31.53 -0.33
N GLY A 183 15.19 31.60 -0.31
CA GLY A 183 14.39 32.33 -1.31
C GLY A 183 13.82 31.47 -2.43
N THR A 184 14.12 30.17 -2.48
CA THR A 184 13.41 29.23 -3.36
C THR A 184 12.11 28.78 -2.70
N ALA A 185 10.98 29.06 -3.35
CA ALA A 185 9.67 28.58 -2.89
C ALA A 185 9.49 27.10 -3.25
N LEU A 186 8.98 26.30 -2.32
CA LEU A 186 8.66 24.89 -2.53
C LEU A 186 7.16 24.66 -2.48
N VAL A 187 6.68 23.88 -3.44
CA VAL A 187 5.31 23.41 -3.53
C VAL A 187 5.29 21.93 -3.89
N GLY A 188 4.28 21.21 -3.41
CA GLY A 188 3.97 19.85 -3.77
C GLY A 188 4.61 18.80 -2.86
N GLY A 189 3.93 17.65 -2.75
CA GLY A 189 4.32 16.57 -1.85
C GLY A 189 5.52 15.73 -2.28
N SER A 190 6.26 16.13 -3.32
CA SER A 190 7.36 15.33 -3.86
C SER A 190 8.50 15.23 -2.86
N VAL A 191 8.81 16.32 -2.15
CA VAL A 191 9.85 16.35 -1.11
C VAL A 191 9.58 15.29 -0.04
N ALA A 192 8.35 15.22 0.47
CA ALA A 192 7.98 14.20 1.45
C ALA A 192 8.02 12.77 0.86
N VAL A 193 7.66 12.58 -0.41
CA VAL A 193 7.80 11.30 -1.13
C VAL A 193 9.26 10.86 -1.26
N PHE A 194 10.21 11.79 -1.51
CA PHE A 194 11.64 11.48 -1.48
C PHE A 194 12.10 11.01 -0.10
N GLY A 195 11.50 11.56 0.97
CA GLY A 195 11.68 11.03 2.33
C GLY A 195 11.25 9.57 2.47
N LEU A 196 10.16 9.17 1.80
CA LEU A 196 9.73 7.76 1.75
C LEU A 196 10.72 6.87 1.00
N PHE A 197 11.39 7.36 -0.05
CA PHE A 197 12.45 6.59 -0.72
C PHE A 197 13.65 6.35 0.20
N GLY A 198 14.09 7.36 0.95
CA GLY A 198 15.13 7.21 1.97
C GLY A 198 14.75 6.21 3.06
N ALA A 199 13.51 6.28 3.54
CA ALA A 199 12.96 5.33 4.49
C ALA A 199 12.93 3.90 3.93
N PHE A 200 12.43 3.73 2.71
CA PHE A 200 12.32 2.43 2.06
C PHE A 200 13.68 1.79 1.81
N TYR A 201 14.69 2.59 1.41
CA TYR A 201 16.07 2.14 1.30
C TYR A 201 16.59 1.61 2.64
N MET A 202 16.38 2.37 3.72
CA MET A 202 16.84 1.97 5.05
C MET A 202 16.15 0.69 5.54
N ILE A 203 14.85 0.57 5.29
CA ILE A 203 14.07 -0.64 5.62
C ILE A 203 14.62 -1.86 4.88
N GLN A 204 14.83 -1.76 3.57
CA GLN A 204 15.38 -2.88 2.80
C GLN A 204 16.79 -3.27 3.26
N ARG A 205 17.65 -2.31 3.58
CA ARG A 205 19.00 -2.60 4.09
C ARG A 205 18.97 -3.29 5.45
N HIS A 206 18.05 -2.92 6.33
CA HIS A 206 17.85 -3.62 7.60
C HIS A 206 17.37 -5.06 7.43
N LEU A 207 16.62 -5.35 6.35
CA LEU A 207 16.18 -6.69 5.98
C LEU A 207 17.25 -7.50 5.21
N GLY A 208 18.47 -6.98 5.07
CA GLY A 208 19.56 -7.62 4.32
C GLY A 208 19.40 -7.59 2.80
N GLN A 209 18.43 -6.86 2.27
CA GLN A 209 18.15 -6.76 0.84
C GLN A 209 19.02 -5.70 0.15
N ARG A 210 19.36 -5.95 -1.12
CA ARG A 210 20.09 -4.98 -1.96
C ARG A 210 19.10 -4.03 -2.63
N ALA A 211 19.00 -2.82 -2.09
CA ALA A 211 18.07 -1.79 -2.57
C ALA A 211 18.73 -0.76 -3.51
N VAL A 212 19.69 -1.19 -4.34
CA VAL A 212 20.47 -0.31 -5.24
C VAL A 212 19.56 0.43 -6.23
N GLN A 213 18.46 -0.21 -6.66
CA GLN A 213 17.50 0.40 -7.59
C GLN A 213 16.89 1.69 -7.04
N ILE A 214 16.62 1.80 -5.73
CA ILE A 214 16.11 3.02 -5.12
C ILE A 214 17.15 4.14 -5.23
N LEU A 215 18.41 3.82 -4.94
CA LEU A 215 19.50 4.79 -5.03
C LEU A 215 19.66 5.30 -6.46
N VAL A 216 19.51 4.42 -7.46
CA VAL A 216 19.54 4.81 -8.87
C VAL A 216 18.38 5.75 -9.20
N ILE A 217 17.15 5.45 -8.77
CA ILE A 217 15.99 6.31 -9.02
C ILE A 217 16.15 7.67 -8.35
N VAL A 218 16.60 7.70 -7.08
CA VAL A 218 16.85 8.93 -6.33
C VAL A 218 17.96 9.76 -7.01
N ALA A 219 19.08 9.12 -7.36
CA ALA A 219 20.18 9.79 -8.05
C ALA A 219 19.76 10.37 -9.39
N LEU A 220 19.01 9.59 -10.20
CA LEU A 220 18.49 10.05 -11.48
C LEU A 220 17.59 11.30 -11.32
N ASN A 221 16.69 11.28 -10.34
CA ASN A 221 15.82 12.44 -10.08
C ASN A 221 16.61 13.67 -9.59
N ILE A 222 17.66 13.48 -8.80
CA ILE A 222 18.55 14.57 -8.38
C ILE A 222 19.29 15.14 -9.60
N VAL A 223 19.82 14.30 -10.48
CA VAL A 223 20.50 14.72 -11.72
C VAL A 223 19.56 15.46 -12.67
N ILE A 224 18.35 14.94 -12.87
CA ILE A 224 17.30 15.64 -13.61
C ILE A 224 16.98 16.97 -12.94
N GLY A 225 16.91 16.99 -11.61
CA GLY A 225 16.62 18.18 -10.85
C GLY A 225 17.70 19.26 -10.97
N LEU A 226 18.97 18.86 -11.04
CA LEU A 226 20.11 19.74 -11.35
C LEU A 226 19.99 20.33 -12.76
N TYR A 227 19.64 19.52 -13.75
CA TYR A 227 19.49 19.97 -15.14
C TYR A 227 18.31 20.95 -15.30
N LEU A 228 17.17 20.64 -14.65
CA LEU A 228 15.96 21.44 -14.70
C LEU A 228 15.94 22.60 -13.68
N HIS A 229 17.05 22.85 -12.98
CA HIS A 229 17.17 23.91 -11.95
C HIS A 229 16.08 23.84 -10.88
N THR A 230 15.60 22.63 -10.58
CA THR A 230 14.68 22.37 -9.46
C THR A 230 15.49 22.29 -8.16
N PRO A 231 14.88 22.56 -6.98
CA PRO A 231 15.57 22.54 -5.69
C PRO A 231 15.99 21.12 -5.27
N TRP A 232 17.05 20.60 -5.89
CA TRP A 232 17.60 19.26 -5.67
C TRP A 232 18.07 19.03 -4.22
N GLN A 233 18.43 20.10 -3.50
CA GLN A 233 18.79 20.07 -2.08
C GLN A 233 17.64 19.52 -1.23
N ALA A 234 16.39 19.81 -1.63
CA ALA A 234 15.20 19.28 -0.96
C ALA A 234 15.17 17.76 -0.97
N TYR A 235 15.50 17.15 -2.12
CA TYR A 235 15.47 15.70 -2.27
C TYR A 235 16.54 15.02 -1.42
N ILE A 236 17.72 15.63 -1.30
CA ILE A 236 18.78 15.11 -0.43
C ILE A 236 18.38 15.22 1.04
N GLY A 237 17.94 16.39 1.48
CA GLY A 237 17.48 16.60 2.86
C GLY A 237 16.38 15.64 3.24
N ALA A 238 15.40 15.45 2.35
CA ALA A 238 14.29 14.53 2.58
C ALA A 238 14.74 13.08 2.68
N VAL A 239 15.57 12.60 1.75
CA VAL A 239 16.07 11.21 1.77
C VAL A 239 16.88 10.93 3.04
N LEU A 240 17.74 11.86 3.45
CA LEU A 240 18.57 11.70 4.65
C LEU A 240 17.71 11.64 5.93
N ILE A 241 16.79 12.59 6.10
CA ILE A 241 15.94 12.66 7.29
C ILE A 241 14.89 11.53 7.31
N GLY A 242 14.31 11.19 6.16
CA GLY A 242 13.40 10.05 6.03
C GLY A 242 14.10 8.72 6.35
N GLY A 243 15.32 8.53 5.85
CA GLY A 243 16.15 7.35 6.16
C GLY A 243 16.54 7.28 7.64
N LEU A 244 16.95 8.40 8.24
CA LEU A 244 17.27 8.49 9.66
C LEU A 244 16.03 8.18 10.52
N THR A 245 14.87 8.71 10.16
CA THR A 245 13.61 8.45 10.85
C THR A 245 13.23 6.98 10.79
N ALA A 246 13.36 6.35 9.62
CA ALA A 246 13.15 4.91 9.47
C ALA A 246 14.13 4.09 10.34
N TYR A 247 15.41 4.48 10.36
CA TYR A 247 16.41 3.83 11.20
C TYR A 247 16.04 3.88 12.70
N ILE A 248 15.63 5.06 13.20
CA ILE A 248 15.19 5.24 14.59
C ILE A 248 14.01 4.30 14.89
N TYR A 249 13.02 4.24 13.99
CA TYR A 249 11.84 3.39 14.18
C TYR A 249 12.15 1.89 14.12
N MET A 250 13.11 1.48 13.29
CA MET A 250 13.47 0.07 13.14
C MET A 250 14.42 -0.43 14.22
N LYS A 251 15.31 0.42 14.74
CA LYS A 251 16.23 0.05 15.81
C LYS A 251 15.52 -0.07 17.17
N LEU A 252 14.45 0.69 17.38
CA LEU A 252 13.74 0.80 18.66
C LEU A 252 12.33 0.18 18.57
N GLN A 253 12.28 -1.14 18.37
CA GLN A 253 11.02 -1.87 18.22
C GLN A 253 10.42 -2.33 19.55
N ASN A 254 11.24 -2.52 20.59
CA ASN A 254 10.79 -3.06 21.87
C ASN A 254 9.87 -2.08 22.61
N ARG A 255 8.88 -2.61 23.34
CA ARG A 255 7.92 -1.80 24.12
C ARG A 255 8.62 -0.94 25.18
N GLN A 256 9.69 -1.44 25.78
CA GLN A 256 10.53 -0.68 26.71
C GLN A 256 11.28 0.49 26.04
N GLN A 257 11.55 0.40 24.75
CA GLN A 257 12.23 1.43 23.95
C GLN A 257 11.24 2.42 23.30
N GLN A 258 9.93 2.27 23.56
CA GLN A 258 8.92 3.15 22.99
C GLN A 258 9.16 4.62 23.36
N VAL A 259 9.53 4.90 24.62
CA VAL A 259 9.83 6.26 25.09
C VAL A 259 11.06 6.82 24.40
N GLN A 260 12.15 6.04 24.29
CA GLN A 260 13.36 6.46 23.58
C GLN A 260 13.07 6.77 22.11
N ARG A 261 12.27 5.93 21.45
CA ARG A 261 11.86 6.14 20.05
C ARG A 261 11.08 7.45 19.89
N THR A 262 10.10 7.70 20.76
CA THR A 262 9.31 8.93 20.70
C THR A 262 10.19 10.15 20.96
N VAL A 263 11.06 10.11 21.97
CA VAL A 263 11.97 11.21 22.32
C VAL A 263 12.92 11.53 21.18
N LEU A 264 13.50 10.53 20.51
CA LEU A 264 14.39 10.76 19.38
C LEU A 264 13.67 11.32 18.16
N ALA A 265 12.47 10.82 17.84
CA ALA A 265 11.68 11.33 16.72
C ALA A 265 11.18 12.75 16.97
N THR A 266 10.70 13.05 18.19
CA THR A 266 10.29 14.40 18.57
C THR A 266 11.49 15.34 18.67
N GLY A 267 12.62 14.88 19.20
CA GLY A 267 13.85 15.64 19.26
C GLY A 267 14.34 16.02 17.86
N LEU A 268 14.29 15.09 16.91
CA LEU A 268 14.60 15.35 15.50
C LEU A 268 13.66 16.41 14.90
N ALA A 269 12.35 16.30 15.14
CA ALA A 269 11.39 17.32 14.69
C ALA A 269 11.71 18.71 15.26
N VAL A 270 11.96 18.78 16.57
CA VAL A 270 12.29 20.03 17.27
C VAL A 270 13.57 20.65 16.72
N VAL A 271 14.61 19.85 16.48
CA VAL A 271 15.86 20.33 15.89
C VAL A 271 15.62 20.88 14.49
N LEU A 272 14.88 20.18 13.63
CA LEU A 272 14.58 20.65 12.27
C LEU A 272 13.81 21.97 12.28
N ILE A 273 12.78 22.08 13.11
CA ILE A 273 11.97 23.30 13.25
C ILE A 273 12.83 24.44 13.80
N ALA A 274 13.64 24.19 14.84
CA ALA A 274 14.52 25.20 15.41
C ALA A 274 15.54 25.70 14.38
N VAL A 275 16.13 24.81 13.58
CA VAL A 275 17.06 25.19 12.50
C VAL A 275 16.36 26.05 11.45
N ALA A 276 15.15 25.69 11.02
CA ALA A 276 14.36 26.50 10.08
C ALA A 276 14.06 27.90 10.64
N LEU A 277 13.61 27.99 11.88
CA LEU A 277 13.24 29.26 12.51
C LEU A 277 14.45 30.16 12.73
N VAL A 278 15.57 29.60 13.23
CA VAL A 278 16.82 30.35 13.41
C VAL A 278 17.34 30.83 12.06
N ARG A 279 17.30 29.99 11.04
CA ARG A 279 17.75 30.37 9.70
C ARG A 279 16.87 31.48 9.11
N SER A 280 15.55 31.36 9.25
CA SER A 280 14.60 32.39 8.86
C SER A 280 14.85 33.73 9.58
N ALA A 281 15.10 33.71 10.88
CA ALA A 281 15.45 34.90 11.67
C ALA A 281 16.73 35.59 11.18
N GLN A 282 17.77 34.82 10.87
CA GLN A 282 19.03 35.35 10.31
C GLN A 282 18.80 36.04 8.96
N LEU A 283 17.94 35.48 8.11
CA LEU A 283 17.62 36.06 6.80
C LEU A 283 16.85 37.39 6.91
N LEU A 284 16.06 37.57 7.98
CA LEU A 284 15.33 38.80 8.26
C LEU A 284 16.13 39.82 9.09
N GLY A 285 17.37 39.50 9.49
CA GLY A 285 18.21 40.37 10.34
C GLY A 285 17.70 40.50 11.77
N MET A 286 16.94 39.51 12.27
CA MET A 286 16.43 39.47 13.65
C MET A 286 17.44 38.84 14.64
N LEU A 287 18.45 38.14 14.13
CA LEU A 287 19.58 37.50 14.82
C LEU A 287 20.85 37.71 14.00
#